data_AF-A0A972UC73-F1
#
_entry.id   AF-A0A972UC73-F1
#
_cell.length_a   1.000
_cell.length_b   1.000
_cell.length_c   1.000
_cell.angle_alpha   90.00
_cell.angle_beta   90.00
_cell.angle_gamma   90.00
#
_symmetry.space_group_name_H-M   'P 1'
#
loop_
_entity.id
_entity.type
_entity.pdbx_description
1 polymer ?
#
loop_
_entity_poly.entity_id
_entity_poly.type
_entity_poly.pdbx_seq_one_letter_code
_entity_poly.pdbx_strand_id
1 'polypeptide(L)' 'HTLSPVPFVIFDPQYSGEYKMAELAVRGLSNVAGTILNLLGFENVEDYDPSLIEFTQ' A
#
# COMPACT_ATOMS: atom_id res chain seq x y z
N HIS A 1 9.52 -13.92 -18.32
CA HIS A 1 9.10 -12.55 -17.94
C HIS A 1 8.08 -12.05 -18.93
N THR A 2 7.13 -11.24 -18.49
CA THR A 2 6.23 -10.45 -19.34
C THR A 2 6.24 -9.01 -18.83
N LEU A 3 5.71 -8.07 -19.61
CA LEU A 3 5.47 -6.68 -19.15
C LEU A 3 4.08 -6.50 -18.54
N SER A 4 3.42 -7.61 -18.19
CA SER A 4 2.10 -7.59 -17.58
C SER A 4 2.20 -7.03 -16.15
N PRO A 5 1.20 -6.25 -15.70
CA PRO A 5 1.10 -5.89 -14.29
C PRO A 5 0.85 -7.13 -13.43
N VAL A 6 1.17 -7.02 -12.15
CA VAL A 6 0.98 -8.10 -11.16
C VAL A 6 -0.12 -7.74 -10.18
N PRO A 7 -0.90 -8.72 -9.68
CA PRO A 7 -1.88 -8.46 -8.63
C PRO A 7 -1.19 -8.11 -7.32
N PHE A 8 -1.81 -7.19 -6.57
CA PHE A 8 -1.44 -6.86 -5.20
C PHE A 8 -2.66 -7.10 -4.31
N VAL A 9 -2.51 -7.93 -3.28
CA VAL A 9 -3.61 -8.36 -2.41
C VAL A 9 -3.16 -8.23 -0.96
N ILE A 10 -3.97 -7.58 -0.13
CA ILE A 10 -3.82 -7.56 1.32
C ILE A 10 -4.87 -8.51 1.89
N PHE A 11 -4.44 -9.46 2.70
CA PHE A 11 -5.33 -10.34 3.46
C PHE A 11 -5.30 -9.94 4.92
N ASP A 12 -6.37 -9.31 5.37
CA ASP A 12 -6.59 -8.93 6.76
C ASP A 12 -7.95 -9.48 7.24
N PRO A 13 -7.94 -10.57 8.04
CA PRO A 13 -9.17 -11.17 8.59
C PRO A 13 -9.95 -10.25 9.53
N GLN A 14 -9.31 -9.22 10.08
CA GLN A 14 -9.91 -8.29 11.04
C GLN A 14 -10.26 -6.95 10.41
N TYR A 15 -10.06 -6.80 9.10
CA TYR A 15 -10.37 -5.58 8.37
C TYR A 15 -11.81 -5.14 8.64
N SER A 16 -11.96 -3.95 9.21
CA SER A 16 -13.25 -3.33 9.55
C SER A 16 -13.49 -2.01 8.83
N GLY A 17 -12.66 -1.69 7.83
CA GLY A 17 -12.79 -0.50 7.00
C GLY A 17 -11.81 0.62 7.37
N GLU A 18 -10.74 0.30 8.09
CA GLU A 18 -9.76 1.26 8.62
C GLU A 18 -8.90 1.93 7.53
N TYR A 19 -8.80 1.31 6.36
CA TYR A 19 -8.01 1.82 5.25
C TYR A 19 -8.62 1.42 3.90
N LYS A 20 -8.27 2.15 2.86
CA LYS A 20 -8.67 1.85 1.48
C LYS A 20 -7.46 1.95 0.55
N MET A 21 -7.60 1.46 -0.68
CA MET A 21 -6.56 1.66 -1.70
C MET A 21 -6.43 3.15 -2.02
N ALA A 22 -5.20 3.66 -1.96
CA ALA A 22 -4.90 5.06 -2.24
C ALA A 22 -5.04 5.39 -3.73
N GLU A 23 -5.47 6.61 -4.03
CA GLU A 23 -5.48 7.14 -5.40
C GLU A 23 -4.09 7.65 -5.79
N LEU A 24 -3.31 6.80 -6.46
CA LEU A 24 -1.97 7.12 -6.93
C LEU A 24 -1.88 7.08 -8.46
N ALA A 25 -1.20 8.07 -9.04
CA ALA A 25 -0.95 8.13 -10.48
C ALA A 25 -0.07 6.97 -10.97
N VAL A 26 0.88 6.52 -10.14
CA VAL A 26 1.79 5.40 -10.42
C VAL A 26 1.75 4.43 -9.24
N ARG A 27 1.63 3.14 -9.55
CA ARG A 27 1.62 2.03 -8.58
C ARG A 27 2.62 0.98 -9.04
N GLY A 28 3.57 0.64 -8.18
CA GLY A 28 4.66 -0.28 -8.47
C GLY A 28 5.07 -1.10 -7.25
N LEU A 29 6.08 -1.95 -7.45
CA LEU A 29 6.58 -2.83 -6.38
C LEU A 29 7.27 -2.06 -5.26
N SER A 30 7.85 -0.90 -5.55
CA SER A 30 8.50 -0.03 -4.56
C SER A 30 7.51 0.54 -3.52
N ASN A 31 6.26 0.81 -3.92
CA ASN A 31 5.21 1.25 -3.00
C ASN A 31 4.89 0.22 -1.89
N VAL A 32 5.22 -1.07 -2.11
CA VAL A 32 4.94 -2.14 -1.14
C VAL A 32 5.68 -1.91 0.18
N ALA A 33 6.89 -1.34 0.13
CA ALA A 33 7.66 -1.05 1.34
C ALA A 33 6.94 -0.02 2.24
N GLY A 34 6.49 1.10 1.68
CA GLY A 34 5.71 2.09 2.42
C GLY A 34 4.35 1.57 2.89
N THR A 35 3.73 0.70 2.10
CA THR A 35 2.47 0.04 2.47
C THR A 35 2.62 -0.83 3.72
N ILE A 36 3.72 -1.59 3.82
CA ILE A 36 3.99 -2.43 4.99
C ILE A 36 4.27 -1.58 6.24
N LEU A 37 5.03 -0.48 6.11
CA LEU A 37 5.26 0.44 7.23
C LEU A 37 3.95 0.96 7.81
N ASN A 38 3.05 1.42 6.95
CA ASN A 38 1.75 1.92 7.37
C ASN A 38 0.87 0.83 8.01
N LEU A 39 0.81 -0.37 7.43
CA LEU A 39 0.10 -1.51 8.03
C LEU A 39 0.64 -1.93 9.40
N LEU A 40 1.94 -1.74 9.64
CA LEU A 40 2.58 -1.99 10.94
C LEU A 40 2.37 -0.85 11.96
N GLY A 41 1.68 0.22 11.57
CA GLY A 41 1.42 1.38 12.43
C GLY A 41 2.57 2.40 12.48
N PHE A 42 3.52 2.34 11.53
CA PHE A 42 4.58 3.33 11.38
C PHE A 42 4.23 4.36 10.30
N GLU A 43 4.78 5.56 10.44
CA GLU A 43 4.80 6.53 9.35
C GLU A 43 5.69 6.03 8.22
N ASN A 44 5.32 6.38 6.99
CA ASN A 44 6.16 6.07 5.84
C ASN A 44 7.43 6.94 5.88
N VAL A 45 8.50 6.46 5.24
CA VAL A 45 9.75 7.23 5.09
C VAL A 45 9.57 8.24 3.94
N GLU A 46 10.11 9.46 4.10
CA GLU A 46 10.00 10.55 3.10
C GLU A 46 10.55 10.14 1.72
N ASP A 47 11.68 9.44 1.69
CA ASP A 47 12.33 8.98 0.46
C ASP A 47 11.68 7.71 -0.15
N TYR A 48 10.63 7.16 0.46
CA TYR A 48 9.94 5.99 -0.07
C TYR A 48 8.76 6.40 -0.92
N ASP A 49 8.46 5.57 -1.92
CA ASP A 49 7.21 5.70 -2.65
C ASP A 49 6.01 5.62 -1.69
N PRO A 50 4.94 6.38 -1.94
CA PRO A 50 3.78 6.41 -1.07
C PRO A 50 3.16 5.02 -0.93
N SER A 51 2.59 4.76 0.24
CA SER A 51 1.81 3.55 0.50
C SER A 51 0.67 3.38 -0.50
N LEU A 52 0.39 2.13 -0.89
CA LEU A 52 -0.75 1.77 -1.74
C LEU A 52 -2.08 1.85 -0.99
N ILE A 53 -2.06 2.05 0.32
CA ILE A 53 -3.26 2.28 1.14
C ILE A 53 -3.22 3.65 1.80
N GLU A 54 -4.41 4.18 2.06
CA GLU A 54 -4.62 5.35 2.90
C GLU A 54 -5.62 4.98 4.02
N PHE A 55 -5.31 5.39 5.25
CA PHE A 55 -6.22 5.18 6.37
C PHE A 55 -7.44 6.10 6.26
N THR A 56 -8.62 5.54 6.51
CA THR A 56 -9.86 6.32 6.57
C THR A 56 -9.92 7.01 7.93
N GLN A 57 -10.10 8.33 7.94
CA GLN A 57 -10.40 9.08 9.16
C GLN A 57 -11.77 8.70 9.74
#